data_AF-A0A2V6C7S4-F1
#
_entry.id   AF-A0A2V6C7S4-F1
#
_cell.length_a   1.000
_cell.length_b   1.000
_cell.length_c   1.000
_cell.angle_alpha   90.00
_cell.angle_beta   90.00
_cell.angle_gamma   90.00
#
_symmetry.space_group_name_H-M   'P 1'
#
loop_
_entity.id
_entity.type
_entity.pdbx_description
1 polymer ?
#
loop_
_entity_poly.entity_id
_entity_poly.type
_entity_poly.pdbx_seq_one_letter_code
_entity_poly.pdbx_strand_id
1 'polypeptide(L)'
;MRCIGGGSYGEVWLARNVLGDYRALKVIYRDRFEHDRPYDREFEGIQKFEPISRLHESQVDILHVGRNDGAGYFYYVMELADDANAECGGRSEELNAHPNPGPLPRGEGE
;
A
#
# COMPACT_ATOMS: atom_id res chain seq x y z
N MET A 1 -1.60 -18.53 -1.60
CA MET A 1 -1.72 -17.27 -0.84
C MET A 1 -0.51 -17.15 0.07
N ARG A 2 -0.03 -15.92 0.33
CA ARG A 2 1.11 -15.63 1.21
C ARG A 2 0.72 -14.51 2.17
N CYS A 3 0.99 -14.65 3.47
CA CYS A 3 0.81 -13.54 4.42
C CYS A 3 1.88 -12.48 4.15
N ILE A 4 1.45 -11.23 3.95
CA ILE A 4 2.34 -10.10 3.63
C ILE A 4 2.35 -9.04 4.74
N GLY A 5 1.50 -9.16 5.76
CA GLY A 5 1.54 -8.30 6.92
C GLY A 5 0.48 -8.64 7.96
N GLY A 6 0.82 -8.47 9.23
CA GLY A 6 -0.11 -8.55 10.37
C GLY A 6 -0.25 -7.19 11.03
N GLY A 7 -1.48 -6.80 11.36
CA GLY A 7 -1.79 -5.58 12.12
C GLY A 7 -2.64 -5.88 13.35
N SER A 8 -2.98 -4.83 14.10
CA SER A 8 -3.80 -4.91 15.33
C SER A 8 -5.14 -5.61 15.11
N TYR A 9 -5.77 -5.41 13.95
CA TYR A 9 -7.12 -5.91 13.65
C TYR A 9 -7.13 -7.26 12.92
N GLY A 10 -5.99 -7.69 12.37
CA GLY A 10 -5.90 -8.92 11.58
C GLY A 10 -4.82 -8.86 10.50
N GLU A 11 -4.94 -9.71 9.50
CA GLU A 11 -3.86 -10.06 8.58
C GLU A 11 -4.14 -9.63 7.15
N VAL A 12 -3.09 -9.36 6.38
CA VAL A 12 -3.14 -9.07 4.96
C VAL A 12 -2.45 -10.21 4.22
N TRP A 13 -3.13 -10.74 3.22
CA TRP A 13 -2.68 -11.85 2.41
C TRP A 13 -2.58 -11.45 0.95
N LEU A 14 -1.47 -11.81 0.31
CA LEU A 14 -1.33 -11.79 -1.14
C LEU A 14 -2.00 -13.04 -1.71
N ALA A 15 -3.04 -12.83 -2.49
CA ALA A 15 -3.78 -13.84 -3.22
C ALA A 15 -3.54 -13.69 -4.72
N ARG A 16 -3.74 -14.79 -5.45
CA ARG A 16 -3.74 -14.80 -6.90
C ARG A 16 -5.08 -15.33 -7.36
N ASN A 17 -5.77 -14.61 -8.24
CA ASN A 17 -7.03 -15.09 -8.81
C ASN A 17 -6.77 -16.19 -9.86
N VAL A 18 -7.83 -16.81 -10.37
CA VAL A 18 -7.74 -17.85 -11.40
C VAL A 18 -7.20 -17.35 -12.74
N LEU A 19 -7.31 -16.05 -13.01
CA LEU A 19 -6.80 -15.39 -14.22
C LEU A 19 -5.30 -15.06 -14.12
N GLY A 20 -4.74 -15.10 -12.92
CA GLY A 20 -3.32 -14.89 -12.65
C GLY A 20 -2.97 -13.53 -12.05
N ASP A 21 -3.95 -12.66 -11.80
CA ASP A 21 -3.76 -11.34 -11.18
C ASP A 21 -3.52 -11.47 -9.68
N TYR A 22 -2.67 -10.60 -9.15
CA TYR A 22 -2.45 -10.47 -7.72
C TYR A 22 -3.48 -9.56 -7.07
N ARG A 23 -3.98 -9.97 -5.91
CA ARG A 23 -4.93 -9.22 -5.09
C ARG A 23 -4.48 -9.24 -3.64
N ALA A 24 -4.76 -8.17 -2.92
CA ALA A 24 -4.59 -8.14 -1.48
C ALA A 24 -5.91 -8.52 -0.79
N LEU A 25 -5.83 -9.32 0.27
CA LEU A 25 -6.97 -9.79 1.03
C LEU A 25 -6.75 -9.45 2.49
N LYS A 26 -7.53 -8.51 3.02
CA LYS A 26 -7.49 -8.16 4.45
C LYS A 26 -8.53 -9.00 5.18
N VAL A 27 -8.09 -9.73 6.20
CA VAL A 27 -8.96 -10.48 7.12
C VAL A 27 -8.94 -9.77 8.47
N ILE A 28 -10.13 -9.54 9.03
CA ILE A 28 -10.33 -8.85 10.30
C ILE A 28 -11.08 -9.81 11.21
N TYR A 29 -10.46 -10.14 12.34
CA TYR A 29 -10.99 -11.10 13.29
C TYR A 29 -11.64 -10.37 14.45
N ARG A 30 -12.85 -10.78 14.83
CA ARG A 30 -13.59 -10.18 15.94
C ARG A 30 -12.89 -10.37 17.28
N ASP A 31 -12.23 -11.51 17.49
CA ASP A 31 -11.48 -11.82 18.71
C ASP A 31 -10.28 -10.91 18.97
N ARG A 32 -9.79 -10.20 17.94
CA ARG A 32 -8.71 -9.21 18.08
C ARG A 32 -9.17 -7.90 18.71
N PHE A 33 -10.46 -7.74 18.96
CA PHE A 33 -11.04 -6.55 19.56
C PHE A 33 -11.61 -6.85 20.95
N GLU A 34 -11.30 -5.98 21.91
CA GLU A 34 -11.89 -6.05 23.25
C GLU A 34 -13.41 -5.78 23.25
N HIS A 35 -13.91 -5.00 22.28
CA HIS A 35 -15.30 -4.57 22.19
C HIS A 35 -15.84 -4.78 20.77
N ASP A 36 -17.15 -4.98 20.59
CA ASP A 36 -17.78 -5.15 19.26
C ASP A 36 -17.71 -3.87 18.42
N ARG A 37 -17.78 -2.71 19.09
CA ARG A 37 -17.97 -1.42 18.44
C ARG A 37 -16.88 -1.04 17.41
N PRO A 38 -15.57 -1.25 17.66
CA PRO A 38 -14.55 -0.99 16.65
C PRO A 38 -14.61 -1.97 15.47
N TYR A 39 -14.98 -3.23 15.70
CA TYR A 39 -15.14 -4.22 14.64
C TYR A 39 -16.29 -3.84 13.70
N ASP A 40 -17.46 -3.51 14.24
CA ASP A 40 -18.60 -3.07 13.44
C ASP A 40 -18.33 -1.74 12.72
N ARG A 41 -17.62 -0.81 13.37
CA ARG A 41 -17.22 0.46 12.76
C ARG A 41 -16.32 0.26 11.54
N GLU A 42 -15.38 -0.68 11.63
CA GLU A 42 -14.50 -1.01 10.50
C GLU A 42 -15.31 -1.60 9.35
N PHE A 43 -16.21 -2.54 9.65
CA PHE A 43 -17.09 -3.13 8.66
C PHE A 43 -18.03 -2.11 8.00
N GLU A 44 -18.62 -1.19 8.76
CA GLU A 44 -19.40 -0.07 8.21
C GLU A 44 -18.56 0.88 7.36
N GLY A 45 -17.32 1.14 7.78
CA GLY A 45 -16.37 1.96 7.03
C GLY A 45 -16.09 1.37 5.66
N ILE A 46 -15.78 0.07 5.62
CA ILE A 46 -15.52 -0.66 4.37
C ILE A 46 -16.77 -0.70 3.46
N GLN A 47 -17.97 -0.89 4.01
CA GLN A 47 -19.20 -0.85 3.21
C GLN A 47 -19.44 0.52 2.56
N LYS A 48 -19.15 1.61 3.26
CA LYS A 48 -19.27 2.97 2.72
C LYS A 48 -18.15 3.29 1.73
N PHE A 49 -16.97 2.72 1.95
CA PHE A 49 -15.80 2.99 1.12
C PHE A 49 -15.80 2.19 -0.19
N GLU A 50 -16.36 0.98 -0.21
CA GLU A 50 -16.44 0.14 -1.43
C GLU A 50 -16.91 0.91 -2.68
N PRO A 51 -18.06 1.62 -2.68
CA PRO A 51 -18.52 2.33 -3.87
C PRO A 51 -17.69 3.58 -4.18
N ILE A 52 -17.05 4.20 -3.18
CA ILE A 52 -16.27 5.42 -3.33
C ILE A 52 -14.87 5.11 -3.85
N SER A 53 -14.30 3.97 -3.45
CA SER A 53 -12.97 3.54 -3.85
C SER A 53 -12.83 3.49 -5.37
N ARG A 54 -13.86 2.98 -6.05
CA ARG A 54 -13.93 2.84 -7.51
C ARG A 54 -14.12 4.15 -8.29
N LEU A 55 -14.35 5.26 -7.60
CA LEU A 55 -14.62 6.56 -8.23
C LEU A 55 -13.35 7.39 -8.44
N HIS A 56 -12.27 7.09 -7.70
CA HIS A 56 -11.05 7.89 -7.70
C HIS A 56 -9.81 7.01 -7.85
N GLU A 57 -9.01 7.25 -8.88
CA GLU A 57 -7.76 6.53 -9.17
C GLU A 57 -6.71 6.61 -8.05
N SER A 58 -6.85 7.53 -7.10
CA SER A 58 -5.95 7.66 -5.95
C SER A 58 -6.29 6.74 -4.77
N GLN A 59 -7.37 5.96 -4.87
CA GLN A 59 -7.82 5.04 -3.84
C GLN A 59 -7.59 3.59 -4.28
N VAL A 60 -7.36 2.71 -3.31
CA VAL A 60 -7.29 1.28 -3.60
C VAL A 60 -8.71 0.75 -3.77
N ASP A 61 -8.98 0.21 -4.95
CA ASP A 61 -10.26 -0.40 -5.32
C ASP A 61 -10.58 -1.60 -4.42
N ILE A 62 -11.68 -1.52 -3.68
CA ILE A 62 -12.26 -2.67 -2.99
C ILE A 62 -13.13 -3.43 -3.99
N LEU A 63 -12.76 -4.68 -4.27
CA LEU A 63 -13.40 -5.50 -5.29
C LEU A 63 -14.53 -6.35 -4.73
N HIS A 64 -14.38 -6.81 -3.49
CA HIS A 64 -15.31 -7.72 -2.85
C HIS A 64 -15.22 -7.61 -1.33
N VAL A 65 -16.35 -7.70 -0.63
CA VAL A 65 -16.43 -7.73 0.83
C VAL A 65 -17.26 -8.95 1.22
N GLY A 66 -16.75 -9.75 2.15
CA GLY A 66 -17.41 -10.91 2.71
C GLY A 66 -17.38 -10.88 4.23
N ARG A 67 -18.44 -11.37 4.87
CA ARG A 67 -18.53 -11.48 6.34
C ARG A 67 -18.94 -12.88 6.71
N ASN A 68 -18.30 -13.44 7.73
CA ASN A 68 -18.62 -14.73 8.31
C ASN A 68 -18.86 -14.56 9.81
N ASP A 69 -20.11 -14.30 10.18
CA ASP A 69 -20.51 -14.13 11.58
C ASP A 69 -20.31 -15.40 12.41
N GLY A 70 -20.52 -16.58 11.80
CA GLY A 70 -20.36 -17.87 12.48
C GLY A 70 -18.91 -18.18 12.87
N ALA A 71 -17.95 -17.68 12.08
CA ALA A 71 -16.53 -17.80 12.38
C ALA A 71 -15.90 -16.53 12.98
N GLY A 72 -16.70 -15.47 13.19
CA GLY A 72 -16.27 -14.25 13.85
C GLY A 72 -15.25 -13.42 13.07
N TYR A 73 -15.32 -13.38 11.73
CA TYR A 73 -14.44 -12.53 10.94
C TYR A 73 -15.14 -11.94 9.71
N PHE A 74 -14.62 -10.84 9.19
CA PHE A 74 -14.92 -10.37 7.85
C PHE A 74 -13.63 -10.18 7.06
N TYR A 75 -13.76 -10.14 5.75
CA TYR A 75 -12.65 -9.93 4.85
C TYR A 75 -13.06 -9.05 3.68
N TYR A 76 -12.09 -8.38 3.09
CA TYR A 76 -12.29 -7.69 1.83
C TYR A 76 -11.09 -7.91 0.91
N VAL A 77 -11.39 -7.99 -0.38
CA VAL A 77 -10.44 -8.15 -1.47
C VAL A 77 -10.28 -6.80 -2.12
N MET A 78 -9.03 -6.39 -2.30
CA MET A 78 -8.68 -5.12 -2.91
C MET A 78 -7.56 -5.31 -3.94
N GLU A 79 -7.36 -4.31 -4.79
CA GLU A 79 -6.17 -4.27 -5.63
C GLU A 79 -4.90 -4.31 -4.79
N LEU A 80 -3.84 -4.88 -5.37
CA LEU A 80 -2.55 -4.82 -4.72
C LEU A 80 -2.07 -3.37 -4.82
N ALA A 81 -1.99 -2.67 -3.70
CA ALA A 81 -1.35 -1.37 -3.66
C ALA A 81 0.15 -1.52 -3.99
N ASP A 82 0.73 -0.47 -4.57
CA ASP A 82 2.17 -0.41 -4.80
C ASP A 82 2.95 -0.58 -3.49
N ASP A 83 4.14 -1.18 -3.61
CA ASP A 83 5.00 -1.50 -2.48
C ASP A 83 5.33 -0.23 -1.68
N ALA A 84 4.94 -0.16 -0.42
CA ALA A 84 5.26 0.98 0.46
C ALA A 84 6.78 1.09 0.75
N ASN A 85 7.55 0.07 0.38
CA ASN A 85 9.01 0.08 0.40
C ASN A 85 9.63 0.34 -0.99
N ALA A 86 8.82 0.76 -1.98
CA ALA A 86 9.37 1.49 -3.11
C ALA A 86 9.96 2.76 -2.53
N GLU A 87 11.27 2.71 -2.26
CA GLU A 87 12.05 3.84 -1.81
C GLU A 87 11.59 5.07 -2.58
N CYS A 88 11.36 6.17 -1.85
CA CYS A 88 11.38 7.49 -2.45
C CYS A 88 12.72 7.57 -3.18
N GLY A 89 12.72 7.18 -4.44
CA GLY A 89 13.83 7.32 -5.36
C GLY A 89 13.96 8.82 -5.52
N GLY A 90 14.71 9.42 -4.59
CA GLY A 90 15.19 10.76 -4.72
C GLY A 90 15.87 10.81 -6.06
N ARG A 91 15.15 11.34 -7.06
CA ARG A 91 15.80 12.06 -8.14
C ARG A 91 16.38 13.29 -7.45
N SER A 92 17.52 13.09 -6.81
CA SER A 92 18.49 14.14 -6.62
C SER A 92 18.89 14.54 -8.03
N GLU A 93 18.11 15.45 -8.61
CA GLU A 93 18.48 16.13 -9.84
C GLU A 93 19.89 16.66 -9.61
N GLU A 94 20.78 16.14 -10.44
CA GLU A 94 22.18 16.51 -10.53
C GLU A 94 22.25 18.04 -10.64
N LEU A 95 22.61 18.66 -9.52
CA LEU A 95 22.71 20.10 -9.38
C LEU A 95 23.93 20.56 -10.18
N ASN A 96 23.72 20.83 -11.47
CA ASN A 96 24.48 21.72 -12.35
C ASN A 96 25.96 21.96 -11.94
N ALA A 97 26.80 20.93 -12.04
CA ALA A 97 28.24 21.08 -11.91
C ALA A 97 28.79 21.68 -13.22
N HIS A 98 29.06 22.98 -13.16
CA HIS A 98 29.70 23.75 -14.22
C HIS A 98 31.06 23.10 -14.57
N PRO A 99 31.46 23.01 -15.85
CA PRO A 99 32.79 22.53 -16.19
C PRO A 99 33.83 23.52 -15.69
N ASN A 100 34.68 23.08 -14.76
CA ASN A 100 35.84 23.80 -14.27
C ASN A 100 36.82 24.03 -15.45
N PRO A 101 37.13 25.27 -15.87
CA PRO A 101 38.21 25.49 -16.81
C PRO A 101 39.55 25.17 -16.12
N GLY A 102 40.32 24.26 -16.70
CA GLY A 102 41.59 23.78 -16.17
C GLY A 102 42.60 24.92 -15.88
N PRO A 103 43.63 24.64 -15.06
CA PRO A 103 44.56 25.66 -14.60
C PRO A 103 45.35 26.27 -15.76
N LEU A 104 45.41 27.60 -15.80
CA LEU A 104 46.26 28.36 -16.72
C LEU A 104 47.75 28.07 -16.44
N PRO A 105 48.59 27.87 -17.47
CA PRO A 105 50.02 27.64 -17.28
C PRO A 105 50.73 28.90 -16.80
N ARG A 106 51.66 28.73 -15.85
CA ARG A 106 52.67 29.73 -15.48
C ARG A 106 53.87 29.64 -16.44
N GLY A 107 54.31 30.80 -16.93
CA GLY A 107 55.64 31.09 -17.50
C GLY A 107 55.81 32.62 -17.46
N GLU A 108 56.66 33.23 -16.65
CA GLU A 108 58.15 33.28 -16.61
C GLU A 108 58.79 34.04 -17.79
N GLY A 109 59.52 35.13 -17.46
CA GLY A 109 60.43 35.93 -18.32
C GLY A 109 59.73 36.90 -19.28
N GLU A 110 60.17 38.14 -19.52
CA GLU A 110 61.42 38.88 -19.28
C GLU A 110 61.11 40.37 -19.02
#